data_AF-A0A948WMF9-F1
#
_entry.id   AF-A0A948WMF9-F1
#
_cell.length_a   1.000
_cell.length_b   1.000
_cell.length_c   1.000
_cell.angle_alpha   90.00
_cell.angle_beta   90.00
_cell.angle_gamma   90.00
#
_symmetry.space_group_name_H-M   'P 1'
#
loop_
_entity.id
_entity.type
_entity.pdbx_description
1 polymer ?
#
loop_
_entity_poly.entity_id
_entity_poly.type
_entity_poly.pdbx_seq_one_letter_code
_entity_poly.pdbx_strand_id
1 'polypeptide(L)'
;MAARKPIKKTAKKSAKKPTKKAPVKKKAPATKKSAKKAKPTAKKAKPAAKKKPVAKKKVVAKKKPSPAASKKAAAQKKAKERDVLAKKKAKEREVLAKKKAAKERELLAKKRAAEKKKAEADKKARLREAAAAKKAKERELLANKKAKERELAAQKKAKERELAAQKKAKERELAALKKAKEAEAKQKAAEREAARLAKEAERRAEAERKEAEREAARLAKEAERRAEAERKEAERRKKAMEKPPIVKGPSQDGITSTREFDLKFLFSQRDLLLEERAKLVGQATRLEDEANQLIEDAEMGDVQFDDEGGEGDTMVVERERDLTLSAQARHTVDEIDAALARLAAGEYGYSQHSGKPIPRERLKALPWTTELVEERVGGLGRR
;
A
#
# COMPACT_ATOMS: atom_id res chain seq x y z
N MET A 1 51.21 -0.76 10.98
CA MET A 1 50.77 -2.05 10.40
C MET A 1 49.24 -2.02 10.25
N ALA A 2 48.68 -2.63 9.19
CA ALA A 2 47.27 -3.08 9.03
C ALA A 2 46.09 -2.07 9.27
N ALA A 3 44.90 -2.22 8.67
CA ALA A 3 44.51 -2.84 7.39
C ALA A 3 43.09 -2.37 6.95
N ARG A 4 42.86 -2.31 5.62
CA ARG A 4 41.57 -2.49 4.89
C ARG A 4 40.36 -1.55 5.15
N LYS A 5 40.33 -0.54 4.27
CA LYS A 5 39.23 0.04 3.44
C LYS A 5 37.95 -0.82 3.14
N PRO A 6 36.87 -0.22 2.55
CA PRO A 6 35.48 -0.42 3.02
C PRO A 6 34.42 -0.83 1.95
N ILE A 7 33.15 -0.94 2.39
CA ILE A 7 31.91 -1.15 1.59
C ILE A 7 30.80 -0.28 2.24
N LYS A 8 30.02 0.64 1.65
CA LYS A 8 29.59 1.07 0.29
C LYS A 8 28.31 0.40 -0.27
N LYS A 9 27.28 1.23 -0.57
CA LYS A 9 25.97 0.92 -1.22
C LYS A 9 24.92 0.24 -0.29
N THR A 10 23.60 0.30 -0.52
CA THR A 10 22.80 0.83 -1.66
C THR A 10 21.43 1.37 -1.22
N ALA A 11 20.80 2.25 -2.02
CA ALA A 11 19.39 2.62 -1.89
C ALA A 11 18.48 1.90 -2.92
N LYS A 12 17.23 1.60 -2.55
CA LYS A 12 16.02 1.51 -3.43
C LYS A 12 14.75 1.42 -2.56
N LYS A 13 13.87 2.42 -2.66
CA LYS A 13 12.62 2.46 -3.47
C LYS A 13 11.46 1.59 -2.97
N SER A 14 10.40 2.28 -2.56
CA SER A 14 9.04 1.77 -2.37
C SER A 14 8.29 1.60 -3.71
N ALA A 15 7.37 0.63 -3.75
CA ALA A 15 6.29 0.48 -4.73
C ALA A 15 5.13 -0.26 -4.02
N LYS A 16 4.04 0.40 -3.63
CA LYS A 16 2.91 0.91 -4.45
C LYS A 16 1.97 -0.22 -4.94
N LYS A 17 0.89 -0.40 -4.19
CA LYS A 17 -0.32 -1.21 -4.51
C LYS A 17 -1.14 -0.53 -5.62
N PRO A 18 -2.06 -1.23 -6.32
CA PRO A 18 -3.48 -0.99 -6.03
C PRO A 18 -4.47 -2.18 -6.22
N THR A 19 -5.71 -1.94 -5.78
CA THR A 19 -7.04 -2.53 -6.12
C THR A 19 -7.16 -3.76 -7.05
N LYS A 20 -7.88 -4.84 -6.71
CA LYS A 20 -9.35 -5.00 -6.55
C LYS A 20 -10.20 -4.70 -7.82
N LYS A 21 -10.75 -5.74 -8.47
CA LYS A 21 -12.20 -6.01 -8.70
C LYS A 21 -12.41 -7.35 -9.45
N ALA A 22 -13.61 -7.93 -9.33
CA ALA A 22 -14.12 -9.07 -10.12
C ALA A 22 -15.40 -8.63 -10.88
N PRO A 23 -15.96 -9.41 -11.84
CA PRO A 23 -17.06 -10.34 -11.44
C PRO A 23 -17.41 -11.56 -12.36
N VAL A 24 -18.00 -12.60 -11.75
CA VAL A 24 -19.25 -13.32 -12.16
C VAL A 24 -19.36 -14.22 -13.44
N LYS A 25 -19.48 -15.55 -13.18
CA LYS A 25 -20.46 -16.58 -13.66
C LYS A 25 -20.74 -16.91 -15.17
N LYS A 26 -20.63 -18.24 -15.42
CA LYS A 26 -21.63 -19.19 -16.05
C LYS A 26 -21.67 -19.49 -17.57
N LYS A 27 -21.71 -20.83 -17.82
CA LYS A 27 -22.36 -21.62 -18.90
C LYS A 27 -21.73 -21.68 -20.31
N ALA A 28 -21.82 -22.88 -20.89
CA ALA A 28 -21.60 -23.20 -22.30
C ALA A 28 -22.92 -23.19 -23.10
N PRO A 29 -22.86 -23.33 -24.44
CA PRO A 29 -23.36 -24.57 -25.05
C PRO A 29 -22.44 -25.13 -26.16
N ALA A 30 -22.90 -26.16 -26.90
CA ALA A 30 -22.16 -26.89 -27.93
C ALA A 30 -22.83 -26.80 -29.32
N THR A 31 -22.21 -27.30 -30.40
CA THR A 31 -22.74 -28.43 -31.22
C THR A 31 -21.96 -28.77 -32.52
N LYS A 32 -21.77 -30.08 -32.77
CA LYS A 32 -21.84 -30.80 -34.09
C LYS A 32 -20.73 -30.44 -35.15
N LYS A 33 -20.53 -31.18 -36.26
CA LYS A 33 -21.37 -32.16 -37.01
C LYS A 33 -20.57 -33.12 -37.93
N SER A 34 -21.07 -34.36 -38.13
CA SER A 34 -20.87 -35.27 -39.32
C SER A 34 -19.44 -35.79 -39.68
N ALA A 35 -19.20 -36.99 -40.25
CA ALA A 35 -20.03 -38.18 -40.63
C ALA A 35 -19.11 -39.46 -40.61
N LYS A 36 -19.10 -40.54 -41.45
CA LYS A 36 -19.83 -40.97 -42.68
C LYS A 36 -19.82 -42.52 -42.94
N LYS A 37 -20.48 -43.32 -42.08
CA LYS A 37 -21.32 -44.51 -42.43
C LYS A 37 -20.80 -45.60 -43.44
N ALA A 38 -20.62 -46.87 -43.00
CA ALA A 38 -20.67 -48.06 -43.88
C ALA A 38 -20.97 -49.43 -43.18
N LYS A 39 -21.78 -50.29 -43.86
CA LYS A 39 -22.13 -51.73 -43.65
C LYS A 39 -23.09 -52.12 -44.81
N PRO A 40 -23.53 -53.38 -45.06
CA PRO A 40 -23.07 -54.74 -44.66
C PRO A 40 -22.94 -55.72 -45.86
N THR A 41 -22.70 -57.04 -45.64
CA THR A 41 -23.56 -58.19 -46.07
C THR A 41 -22.84 -59.56 -46.28
N ALA A 42 -23.59 -60.62 -45.90
CA ALA A 42 -23.63 -62.02 -46.36
C ALA A 42 -22.46 -62.74 -47.10
N LYS A 43 -22.10 -63.94 -46.58
CA LYS A 43 -22.30 -65.23 -47.29
C LYS A 43 -22.30 -66.46 -46.36
N LYS A 44 -22.97 -67.53 -46.78
CA LYS A 44 -23.02 -68.86 -46.11
C LYS A 44 -21.86 -69.74 -46.57
N ALA A 45 -21.35 -70.62 -45.70
CA ALA A 45 -20.88 -71.96 -46.08
C ALA A 45 -20.80 -72.92 -44.86
N LYS A 46 -20.87 -74.23 -45.12
CA LYS A 46 -20.66 -75.32 -44.15
C LYS A 46 -19.16 -75.58 -43.94
N PRO A 47 -18.80 -76.37 -42.91
CA PRO A 47 -18.10 -77.62 -43.26
C PRO A 47 -18.80 -78.86 -42.69
N ALA A 48 -18.83 -79.94 -43.48
CA ALA A 48 -19.34 -81.24 -43.04
C ALA A 48 -18.55 -82.40 -43.70
N ALA A 49 -18.23 -83.41 -42.91
CA ALA A 49 -17.69 -84.73 -43.27
C ALA A 49 -16.36 -84.82 -44.08
N LYS A 50 -15.37 -85.52 -43.53
CA LYS A 50 -14.29 -86.16 -44.30
C LYS A 50 -14.54 -87.68 -44.44
N LYS A 51 -14.84 -88.09 -45.67
CA LYS A 51 -14.54 -89.40 -46.31
C LYS A 51 -15.00 -90.70 -45.59
N LYS A 52 -16.03 -91.39 -46.12
CA LYS A 52 -15.94 -92.60 -47.00
C LYS A 52 -16.00 -93.94 -46.21
N PRO A 53 -16.25 -95.12 -46.84
CA PRO A 53 -17.16 -95.39 -47.98
C PRO A 53 -18.01 -96.68 -47.82
N VAL A 54 -19.27 -96.72 -48.30
CA VAL A 54 -19.95 -98.00 -48.64
C VAL A 54 -20.94 -97.79 -49.79
N ALA A 55 -20.80 -98.57 -50.88
CA ALA A 55 -21.89 -99.13 -51.70
C ALA A 55 -21.38 -99.72 -53.04
N LYS A 56 -21.00 -101.00 -53.06
CA LYS A 56 -21.00 -101.81 -54.28
C LYS A 56 -21.54 -103.22 -53.99
N LYS A 57 -22.80 -103.46 -54.34
CA LYS A 57 -23.23 -104.75 -54.91
C LYS A 57 -24.44 -104.55 -55.81
N LYS A 58 -24.57 -105.44 -56.80
CA LYS A 58 -25.30 -105.24 -58.06
C LYS A 58 -26.20 -106.46 -58.31
N VAL A 59 -27.31 -106.24 -59.02
CA VAL A 59 -28.21 -107.24 -59.64
C VAL A 59 -29.02 -108.14 -58.69
N VAL A 60 -30.34 -108.10 -58.87
CA VAL A 60 -31.20 -109.31 -58.90
C VAL A 60 -32.16 -109.17 -60.09
N ALA A 61 -32.31 -110.26 -60.89
CA ALA A 61 -33.57 -110.77 -61.46
C ALA A 61 -33.49 -111.25 -62.94
N LYS A 62 -34.06 -112.46 -63.18
CA LYS A 62 -34.95 -112.87 -64.32
C LYS A 62 -34.41 -112.68 -65.77
N LYS A 63 -34.45 -113.65 -66.72
CA LYS A 63 -35.40 -114.77 -66.98
C LYS A 63 -34.98 -115.50 -68.30
N LYS A 64 -35.20 -116.83 -68.34
CA LYS A 64 -35.44 -117.76 -69.49
C LYS A 64 -35.48 -117.22 -70.94
N PRO A 65 -35.02 -118.01 -71.94
CA PRO A 65 -35.93 -119.01 -72.58
C PRO A 65 -35.35 -120.44 -72.81
N SER A 66 -36.15 -121.24 -73.51
CA SER A 66 -36.01 -122.63 -74.02
C SER A 66 -36.28 -122.61 -75.56
N PRO A 67 -36.48 -123.69 -76.37
CA PRO A 67 -36.77 -125.12 -76.07
C PRO A 67 -36.18 -126.18 -77.09
N ALA A 68 -36.74 -127.41 -77.05
CA ALA A 68 -36.93 -128.36 -78.17
C ALA A 68 -35.72 -129.14 -78.75
N ALA A 69 -35.87 -130.39 -79.25
CA ALA A 69 -36.97 -131.37 -79.14
C ALA A 69 -36.56 -132.82 -79.54
N SER A 70 -37.55 -133.73 -79.51
CA SER A 70 -37.53 -135.17 -79.88
C SER A 70 -37.03 -136.13 -78.76
N LYS A 71 -37.41 -137.42 -78.72
CA LYS A 71 -38.45 -138.19 -79.45
C LYS A 71 -39.06 -139.30 -78.55
N LYS A 72 -39.91 -140.16 -79.11
CA LYS A 72 -40.57 -141.37 -78.53
C LYS A 72 -39.77 -142.64 -78.90
N ALA A 73 -39.92 -143.83 -78.31
CA ALA A 73 -40.56 -144.31 -77.07
C ALA A 73 -40.10 -145.76 -76.77
N ALA A 74 -40.21 -146.22 -75.50
CA ALA A 74 -40.17 -147.64 -75.09
C ALA A 74 -40.69 -147.79 -73.65
N ALA A 75 -41.16 -148.98 -73.26
CA ALA A 75 -41.87 -149.21 -71.99
C ALA A 75 -40.94 -149.62 -70.80
N GLN A 76 -41.37 -149.26 -69.58
CA GLN A 76 -41.14 -149.98 -68.32
C GLN A 76 -39.71 -150.51 -67.99
N LYS A 77 -38.66 -149.67 -67.95
CA LYS A 77 -37.42 -150.02 -67.21
C LYS A 77 -36.54 -148.87 -66.64
N LYS A 78 -37.10 -147.68 -66.37
CA LYS A 78 -36.34 -146.51 -65.81
C LYS A 78 -36.96 -145.82 -64.57
N ALA A 79 -37.52 -146.59 -63.64
CA ALA A 79 -38.09 -146.04 -62.38
C ALA A 79 -37.05 -145.63 -61.32
N LYS A 80 -35.86 -146.25 -61.28
CA LYS A 80 -34.89 -146.08 -60.17
C LYS A 80 -33.87 -144.94 -60.34
N GLU A 81 -33.79 -144.32 -61.52
CA GLU A 81 -32.71 -143.37 -61.86
C GLU A 81 -33.05 -141.89 -61.53
N ARG A 82 -34.34 -141.51 -61.57
CA ARG A 82 -34.78 -140.11 -61.37
C ARG A 82 -34.85 -139.68 -59.90
N ASP A 83 -35.17 -140.59 -58.99
CA ASP A 83 -35.27 -140.32 -57.55
C ASP A 83 -33.90 -139.95 -56.93
N VAL A 84 -32.82 -140.63 -57.36
CA VAL A 84 -31.44 -140.32 -56.97
C VAL A 84 -31.07 -138.88 -57.35
N LEU A 85 -31.43 -138.43 -58.57
CA LEU A 85 -31.14 -137.08 -59.04
C LEU A 85 -31.95 -136.00 -58.29
N ALA A 86 -33.19 -136.32 -57.92
CA ALA A 86 -34.04 -135.45 -57.10
C ALA A 86 -33.49 -135.32 -55.66
N LYS A 87 -33.21 -136.44 -54.99
CA LYS A 87 -32.65 -136.48 -53.63
C LYS A 87 -31.28 -135.81 -53.54
N LYS A 88 -30.42 -135.95 -54.56
CA LYS A 88 -29.12 -135.25 -54.63
C LYS A 88 -29.30 -133.72 -54.71
N LYS A 89 -30.16 -133.23 -55.61
CA LYS A 89 -30.44 -131.79 -55.77
C LYS A 89 -31.21 -131.18 -54.58
N ALA A 90 -32.01 -131.97 -53.86
CA ALA A 90 -32.65 -131.55 -52.62
C ALA A 90 -31.61 -131.33 -51.51
N LYS A 91 -30.76 -132.33 -51.22
CA LYS A 91 -29.68 -132.23 -50.21
C LYS A 91 -28.68 -131.12 -50.55
N GLU A 92 -28.34 -130.93 -51.82
CA GLU A 92 -27.45 -129.85 -52.26
C GLU A 92 -28.04 -128.44 -51.99
N ARG A 93 -29.34 -128.25 -52.26
CA ARG A 93 -30.06 -127.01 -51.92
C ARG A 93 -30.17 -126.80 -50.41
N GLU A 94 -30.42 -127.86 -49.65
CA GLU A 94 -30.47 -127.83 -48.19
C GLU A 94 -29.12 -127.43 -47.58
N VAL A 95 -28.02 -128.01 -48.06
CA VAL A 95 -26.65 -127.65 -47.65
C VAL A 95 -26.31 -126.21 -48.05
N LEU A 96 -26.74 -125.74 -49.22
CA LEU A 96 -26.59 -124.34 -49.62
C LEU A 96 -27.43 -123.38 -48.76
N ALA A 97 -28.64 -123.76 -48.36
CA ALA A 97 -29.49 -123.00 -47.44
C ALA A 97 -28.86 -122.94 -46.04
N LYS A 98 -28.42 -124.07 -45.49
CA LYS A 98 -27.70 -124.16 -44.21
C LYS A 98 -26.41 -123.34 -44.24
N LYS A 99 -25.60 -123.40 -45.30
CA LYS A 99 -24.38 -122.58 -45.48
C LYS A 99 -24.66 -121.08 -45.62
N LYS A 100 -25.79 -120.68 -46.25
CA LYS A 100 -26.23 -119.28 -46.30
C LYS A 100 -26.69 -118.78 -44.93
N ALA A 101 -27.58 -119.52 -44.26
CA ALA A 101 -28.07 -119.19 -42.93
C ALA A 101 -26.93 -119.12 -41.89
N ALA A 102 -25.93 -120.00 -41.98
CA ALA A 102 -24.73 -119.94 -41.15
C ALA A 102 -23.93 -118.64 -41.38
N LYS A 103 -23.62 -118.30 -42.64
CA LYS A 103 -22.90 -117.06 -42.99
C LYS A 103 -23.69 -115.79 -42.66
N GLU A 104 -25.02 -115.84 -42.71
CA GLU A 104 -25.89 -114.73 -42.33
C GLU A 104 -25.95 -114.54 -40.80
N ARG A 105 -26.06 -115.63 -40.04
CA ARG A 105 -25.91 -115.62 -38.58
C ARG A 105 -24.52 -115.14 -38.16
N GLU A 106 -23.46 -115.55 -38.85
CA GLU A 106 -22.09 -115.08 -38.64
C GLU A 106 -21.94 -113.57 -38.92
N LEU A 107 -22.52 -113.07 -40.02
CA LEU A 107 -22.53 -111.63 -40.33
C LEU A 107 -23.34 -110.82 -39.32
N LEU A 108 -24.48 -111.33 -38.84
CA LEU A 108 -25.28 -110.70 -37.80
C LEU A 108 -24.54 -110.71 -36.44
N ALA A 109 -23.84 -111.79 -36.10
CA ALA A 109 -22.98 -111.85 -34.92
C ALA A 109 -21.82 -110.85 -35.01
N LYS A 110 -21.13 -110.77 -36.16
CA LYS A 110 -20.05 -109.80 -36.41
C LYS A 110 -20.55 -108.35 -36.38
N LYS A 111 -21.73 -108.05 -36.93
CA LYS A 111 -22.39 -106.74 -36.81
C LYS A 111 -22.71 -106.40 -35.35
N ARG A 112 -23.41 -107.29 -34.64
CA ARG A 112 -23.76 -107.09 -33.22
C ARG A 112 -22.51 -106.96 -32.32
N ALA A 113 -21.42 -107.65 -32.63
CA ALA A 113 -20.15 -107.49 -31.93
C ALA A 113 -19.48 -106.14 -32.21
N ALA A 114 -19.51 -105.66 -33.46
CA ALA A 114 -19.01 -104.33 -33.83
C ALA A 114 -19.87 -103.20 -33.22
N GLU A 115 -21.19 -103.38 -33.18
CA GLU A 115 -22.14 -102.45 -32.55
C GLU A 115 -21.95 -102.41 -31.03
N LYS A 116 -21.79 -103.57 -30.36
CA LYS A 116 -21.42 -103.62 -28.94
C LYS A 116 -20.10 -102.90 -28.67
N LYS A 117 -19.04 -103.15 -29.45
CA LYS A 117 -17.75 -102.46 -29.30
C LYS A 117 -17.84 -100.96 -29.55
N LYS A 118 -18.68 -100.49 -30.48
CA LYS A 118 -18.96 -99.06 -30.68
C LYS A 118 -19.71 -98.46 -29.50
N ALA A 119 -20.82 -99.07 -29.07
CA ALA A 119 -21.59 -98.60 -27.92
C ALA A 119 -20.75 -98.57 -26.62
N GLU A 120 -19.85 -99.52 -26.43
CA GLU A 120 -18.87 -99.52 -25.33
C GLU A 120 -17.86 -98.38 -25.45
N ALA A 121 -17.30 -98.15 -26.65
CA ALA A 121 -16.40 -97.03 -26.91
C ALA A 121 -17.08 -95.67 -26.73
N ASP A 122 -18.32 -95.51 -27.21
CA ASP A 122 -19.14 -94.30 -27.05
C ASP A 122 -19.51 -94.07 -25.58
N LYS A 123 -19.84 -95.13 -24.83
CA LYS A 123 -20.05 -95.06 -23.37
C LYS A 123 -18.77 -94.63 -22.65
N LYS A 124 -17.61 -95.18 -23.03
CA LYS A 124 -16.28 -94.84 -22.48
C LYS A 124 -15.84 -93.42 -22.85
N ALA A 125 -16.21 -92.93 -24.04
CA ALA A 125 -15.99 -91.55 -24.48
C ALA A 125 -16.86 -90.58 -23.65
N ARG A 126 -18.17 -90.82 -23.56
CA ARG A 126 -19.10 -90.00 -22.75
C ARG A 126 -18.72 -89.97 -21.27
N LEU A 127 -18.23 -91.07 -20.70
CA LEU A 127 -17.72 -91.10 -19.33
C LEU A 127 -16.45 -90.25 -19.15
N ARG A 128 -15.52 -90.27 -20.13
CA ARG A 128 -14.33 -89.41 -20.14
C ARG A 128 -14.68 -87.93 -20.31
N GLU A 129 -15.62 -87.62 -21.19
CA GLU A 129 -16.14 -86.27 -21.43
C GLU A 129 -16.85 -85.72 -20.18
N ALA A 130 -17.72 -86.51 -19.54
CA ALA A 130 -18.37 -86.15 -18.28
C ALA A 130 -17.36 -85.95 -17.14
N ALA A 131 -16.30 -86.77 -17.06
CA ALA A 131 -15.22 -86.59 -16.09
C ALA A 131 -14.39 -85.33 -16.36
N ALA A 132 -14.11 -85.01 -17.63
CA ALA A 132 -13.44 -83.77 -18.02
C ALA A 132 -14.31 -82.53 -17.71
N ALA A 133 -15.60 -82.57 -18.01
CA ALA A 133 -16.55 -81.51 -17.70
C ALA A 133 -16.71 -81.28 -16.19
N LYS A 134 -16.72 -82.35 -15.37
CA LYS A 134 -16.67 -82.22 -13.90
C LYS A 134 -15.38 -81.51 -13.43
N LYS A 135 -14.21 -81.95 -13.90
CA LYS A 135 -12.92 -81.32 -13.57
C LYS A 135 -12.79 -79.88 -14.09
N ALA A 136 -13.45 -79.54 -15.20
CA ALA A 136 -13.52 -78.17 -15.71
C ALA A 136 -14.33 -77.26 -14.76
N LYS A 137 -15.55 -77.68 -14.38
CA LYS A 137 -16.40 -76.94 -13.43
C LYS A 137 -15.77 -76.81 -12.04
N GLU A 138 -15.05 -77.84 -11.58
CA GLU A 138 -14.28 -77.82 -10.34
C GLU A 138 -13.15 -76.77 -10.37
N ARG A 139 -12.40 -76.70 -11.48
CA ARG A 139 -11.37 -75.68 -11.70
C ARG A 139 -11.95 -74.28 -11.83
N GLU A 140 -13.10 -74.13 -12.47
CA GLU A 140 -13.84 -72.87 -12.60
C GLU A 140 -14.32 -72.36 -11.24
N LEU A 141 -14.91 -73.23 -10.41
CA LEU A 141 -15.29 -72.91 -9.03
C LEU A 141 -14.08 -72.52 -8.17
N LEU A 142 -12.96 -73.22 -8.30
CA LEU A 142 -11.71 -72.86 -7.61
C LEU A 142 -11.13 -71.53 -8.09
N ALA A 143 -11.22 -71.22 -9.39
CA ALA A 143 -10.81 -69.93 -9.94
C ALA A 143 -11.71 -68.79 -9.43
N ASN A 144 -13.03 -68.98 -9.47
CA ASN A 144 -14.01 -68.00 -8.97
C ASN A 144 -13.91 -67.78 -7.46
N LYS A 145 -13.61 -68.82 -6.67
CA LYS A 145 -13.32 -68.69 -5.23
C LYS A 145 -12.06 -67.86 -5.00
N LYS A 146 -10.94 -68.20 -5.68
CA LYS A 146 -9.68 -67.44 -5.57
C LYS A 146 -9.79 -65.99 -6.08
N ALA A 147 -10.65 -65.73 -7.07
CA ALA A 147 -10.94 -64.38 -7.55
C ALA A 147 -11.67 -63.57 -6.47
N LYS A 148 -12.74 -64.11 -5.87
CA LYS A 148 -13.48 -63.46 -4.77
C LYS A 148 -12.61 -63.24 -3.53
N GLU A 149 -11.74 -64.18 -3.18
CA GLU A 149 -10.79 -64.04 -2.06
C GLU A 149 -9.79 -62.89 -2.31
N ARG A 150 -9.25 -62.78 -3.54
CA ARG A 150 -8.36 -61.68 -3.96
C ARG A 150 -9.09 -60.33 -3.97
N GLU A 151 -10.32 -60.29 -4.48
CA GLU A 151 -11.13 -59.07 -4.50
C GLU A 151 -11.44 -58.59 -3.08
N LEU A 152 -11.89 -59.48 -2.20
CA LEU A 152 -12.22 -59.16 -0.81
C LEU A 152 -10.97 -58.74 -0.01
N ALA A 153 -9.81 -59.34 -0.29
CA ALA A 153 -8.52 -58.88 0.24
C ALA A 153 -8.13 -57.49 -0.28
N ALA A 154 -8.35 -57.19 -1.56
CA ALA A 154 -8.12 -55.87 -2.14
C ALA A 154 -9.07 -54.81 -1.56
N GLN A 155 -10.36 -55.13 -1.40
CA GLN A 155 -11.34 -54.25 -0.75
C GLN A 155 -10.98 -53.97 0.71
N LYS A 156 -10.53 -54.98 1.48
CA LYS A 156 -10.02 -54.79 2.85
C LYS A 156 -8.82 -53.84 2.87
N LYS A 157 -7.81 -54.09 2.03
CA LYS A 157 -6.59 -53.27 1.94
C LYS A 157 -6.87 -51.84 1.44
N ALA A 158 -7.91 -51.64 0.63
CA ALA A 158 -8.38 -50.32 0.22
C ALA A 158 -9.02 -49.57 1.40
N LYS A 159 -9.97 -50.18 2.12
CA LYS A 159 -10.63 -49.59 3.29
C LYS A 159 -9.64 -49.28 4.43
N GLU A 160 -8.64 -50.15 4.64
CA GLU A 160 -7.56 -49.93 5.60
C GLU A 160 -6.73 -48.68 5.25
N ARG A 161 -6.32 -48.56 3.97
CA ARG A 161 -5.59 -47.38 3.47
C ARG A 161 -6.41 -46.11 3.54
N GLU A 162 -7.70 -46.18 3.24
CA GLU A 162 -8.63 -45.05 3.35
C GLU A 162 -8.77 -44.60 4.81
N LEU A 163 -9.01 -45.54 5.74
CA LEU A 163 -9.14 -45.25 7.17
C LEU A 163 -7.83 -44.71 7.77
N ALA A 164 -6.67 -45.20 7.32
CA ALA A 164 -5.37 -44.63 7.67
C ALA A 164 -5.18 -43.20 7.13
N ALA A 165 -5.62 -42.93 5.89
CA ALA A 165 -5.60 -41.59 5.30
C ALA A 165 -6.54 -40.63 6.04
N GLN A 166 -7.75 -41.06 6.38
CA GLN A 166 -8.71 -40.29 7.17
C GLN A 166 -8.16 -39.96 8.58
N LYS A 167 -7.53 -40.93 9.26
CA LYS A 167 -6.85 -40.69 10.55
C LYS A 167 -5.75 -39.64 10.41
N LYS A 168 -4.86 -39.78 9.43
CA LYS A 168 -3.75 -38.85 9.17
C LYS A 168 -4.22 -37.46 8.71
N ALA A 169 -5.39 -37.37 8.06
CA ALA A 169 -6.03 -36.09 7.74
C ALA A 169 -6.55 -35.39 9.01
N LYS A 170 -7.33 -36.09 9.86
CA LYS A 170 -7.83 -35.56 11.13
C LYS A 170 -6.72 -35.15 12.09
N GLU A 171 -5.63 -35.92 12.15
CA GLU A 171 -4.44 -35.58 12.93
C GLU A 171 -3.81 -34.26 12.46
N ARG A 172 -3.64 -34.08 11.15
CA ARG A 172 -3.13 -32.84 10.53
C ARG A 172 -4.06 -31.65 10.75
N GLU A 173 -5.37 -31.87 10.66
CA GLU A 173 -6.40 -30.86 10.92
C GLU A 173 -6.37 -30.39 12.38
N LEU A 174 -6.31 -31.32 13.35
CA LEU A 174 -6.14 -31.00 14.76
C LEU A 174 -4.81 -30.32 15.07
N ALA A 175 -3.71 -30.70 14.40
CA ALA A 175 -2.42 -30.04 14.55
C ALA A 175 -2.43 -28.62 13.97
N ALA A 176 -3.10 -28.40 12.84
CA ALA A 176 -3.29 -27.08 12.24
C ALA A 176 -4.18 -26.19 13.13
N LEU A 177 -5.28 -26.73 13.67
CA LEU A 177 -6.21 -26.01 14.54
C LEU A 177 -5.59 -25.66 15.90
N LYS A 178 -4.72 -26.53 16.45
CA LYS A 178 -3.87 -26.20 17.61
C LYS A 178 -2.92 -25.05 17.31
N LYS A 179 -2.17 -25.10 16.20
CA LYS A 179 -1.25 -24.02 15.78
C LYS A 179 -1.97 -22.71 15.48
N ALA A 180 -3.17 -22.76 14.91
CA ALA A 180 -4.00 -21.58 14.67
C ALA A 180 -4.41 -20.92 16.00
N LYS A 181 -4.91 -21.69 16.97
CA LYS A 181 -5.25 -21.18 18.31
C LYS A 181 -4.03 -20.64 19.07
N GLU A 182 -2.86 -21.27 18.92
CA GLU A 182 -1.61 -20.78 19.52
C GLU A 182 -1.16 -19.45 18.89
N ALA A 183 -1.27 -19.31 17.57
CA ALA A 183 -0.97 -18.06 16.87
C ALA A 183 -1.97 -16.95 17.23
N GLU A 184 -3.26 -17.26 17.32
CA GLU A 184 -4.32 -16.34 17.76
C GLU A 184 -4.09 -15.88 19.21
N ALA A 185 -3.71 -16.80 20.11
CA ALA A 185 -3.37 -16.47 21.49
C ALA A 185 -2.12 -15.57 21.59
N LYS A 186 -1.09 -15.81 20.78
CA LYS A 186 0.10 -14.96 20.69
C LYS A 186 -0.21 -13.57 20.12
N GLN A 187 -1.08 -13.48 19.10
CA GLN A 187 -1.57 -12.20 18.57
C GLN A 187 -2.35 -11.43 19.64
N LYS A 188 -3.29 -12.07 20.35
CA LYS A 188 -4.04 -11.44 21.45
C LYS A 188 -3.18 -11.05 22.64
N ALA A 189 -2.09 -11.76 22.91
CA ALA A 189 -1.10 -11.37 23.93
C ALA A 189 -0.33 -10.11 23.50
N ALA A 190 0.19 -10.08 22.27
CA ALA A 190 0.90 -8.92 21.72
C ALA A 190 -0.01 -7.69 21.57
N GLU A 191 -1.27 -7.87 21.21
CA GLU A 191 -2.29 -6.81 21.16
C GLU A 191 -2.57 -6.22 22.55
N ARG A 192 -2.70 -7.05 23.58
CA ARG A 192 -2.85 -6.61 24.98
C ARG A 192 -1.61 -5.89 25.50
N GLU A 193 -0.42 -6.35 25.14
CA GLU A 193 0.84 -5.68 25.48
C GLU A 193 0.97 -4.33 24.79
N ALA A 194 0.68 -4.25 23.48
CA ALA A 194 0.65 -3.00 22.73
C ALA A 194 -0.38 -2.01 23.30
N ALA A 195 -1.57 -2.48 23.69
CA ALA A 195 -2.59 -1.66 24.35
C ALA A 195 -2.13 -1.16 25.73
N ARG A 196 -1.42 -1.98 26.51
CA ARG A 196 -0.80 -1.54 27.78
C ARG A 196 0.25 -0.46 27.54
N LEU A 197 1.17 -0.68 26.60
CA LEU A 197 2.23 0.28 26.25
C LEU A 197 1.67 1.59 25.68
N ALA A 198 0.62 1.53 24.86
CA ALA A 198 -0.08 2.71 24.35
C ALA A 198 -0.72 3.52 25.49
N LYS A 199 -1.42 2.86 26.42
CA LYS A 199 -2.02 3.51 27.60
C LYS A 199 -0.98 4.04 28.59
N GLU A 200 0.20 3.43 28.65
CA GLU A 200 1.32 3.95 29.43
C GLU A 200 1.96 5.17 28.77
N ALA A 201 2.14 5.16 27.44
CA ALA A 201 2.62 6.30 26.67
C ALA A 201 1.64 7.49 26.73
N GLU A 202 0.34 7.24 26.66
CA GLU A 202 -0.73 8.22 26.86
C GLU A 202 -0.62 8.90 28.24
N ARG A 203 -0.48 8.10 29.31
CA ARG A 203 -0.28 8.61 30.68
C ARG A 203 1.01 9.41 30.85
N ARG A 204 2.11 8.98 30.21
CA ARG A 204 3.39 9.72 30.22
C ARG A 204 3.24 11.07 29.52
N ALA A 205 2.60 11.11 28.34
CA ALA A 205 2.32 12.34 27.60
C ALA A 205 1.33 13.26 28.33
N GLU A 206 0.37 12.72 29.08
CA GLU A 206 -0.54 13.50 29.94
C GLU A 206 0.20 14.12 31.13
N ALA A 207 1.14 13.38 31.75
CA ALA A 207 1.99 13.90 32.83
C ALA A 207 2.94 14.99 32.31
N GLU A 208 3.66 14.75 31.22
CA GLU A 208 4.56 15.69 30.55
C GLU A 208 3.84 17.01 30.19
N ARG A 209 2.60 16.92 29.66
CA ARG A 209 1.76 18.11 29.40
C ARG A 209 1.43 18.89 30.67
N LYS A 210 1.08 18.22 31.77
CA LYS A 210 0.78 18.88 33.05
C LYS A 210 2.02 19.46 33.72
N GLU A 211 3.19 18.89 33.50
CA GLU A 211 4.46 19.45 33.96
C GLU A 211 4.84 20.69 33.13
N ALA A 212 4.72 20.63 31.81
CA ALA A 212 4.89 21.78 30.92
C ALA A 212 3.89 22.92 31.22
N GLU A 213 2.63 22.61 31.51
CA GLU A 213 1.61 23.58 31.93
C GLU A 213 1.98 24.27 33.25
N ARG A 214 2.46 23.50 34.24
CA ARG A 214 2.95 24.03 35.53
C ARG A 214 4.19 24.90 35.37
N GLU A 215 5.13 24.52 34.49
CA GLU A 215 6.30 25.33 34.19
C GLU A 215 5.92 26.63 33.46
N ALA A 216 5.05 26.55 32.46
CA ALA A 216 4.53 27.73 31.77
C ALA A 216 3.81 28.69 32.74
N ALA A 217 3.01 28.17 33.68
CA ALA A 217 2.36 28.97 34.71
C ALA A 217 3.37 29.61 35.68
N ARG A 218 4.45 28.92 36.04
CA ARG A 218 5.56 29.48 36.84
C ARG A 218 6.26 30.62 36.09
N LEU A 219 6.60 30.41 34.82
CA LEU A 219 7.27 31.42 33.99
C LEU A 219 6.38 32.64 33.72
N ALA A 220 5.08 32.44 33.48
CA ALA A 220 4.11 33.52 33.34
C ALA A 220 4.01 34.37 34.62
N LYS A 221 3.93 33.74 35.80
CA LYS A 221 3.89 34.43 37.09
C LYS A 221 5.21 35.15 37.41
N GLU A 222 6.35 34.63 36.93
CA GLU A 222 7.63 35.33 37.05
C GLU A 222 7.69 36.55 36.12
N ALA A 223 7.26 36.42 34.87
CA ALA A 223 7.16 37.51 33.91
C ALA A 223 6.21 38.62 34.40
N GLU A 224 5.06 38.26 34.98
CA GLU A 224 4.14 39.19 35.62
C GLU A 224 4.81 39.98 36.75
N ARG A 225 5.54 39.31 37.66
CA ARG A 225 6.29 39.98 38.74
C ARG A 225 7.41 40.90 38.22
N ARG A 226 8.08 40.54 37.13
CA ARG A 226 9.08 41.38 36.47
C ARG A 226 8.43 42.64 35.87
N ALA A 227 7.34 42.47 35.12
CA ALA A 227 6.58 43.58 34.54
C ALA A 227 5.95 44.50 35.62
N GLU A 228 5.53 43.95 36.76
CA GLU A 228 5.06 44.74 37.90
C GLU A 228 6.20 45.57 38.54
N ALA A 229 7.40 45.00 38.65
CA ALA A 229 8.58 45.71 39.13
C ALA A 229 9.00 46.84 38.17
N GLU A 230 9.07 46.56 36.86
CA GLU A 230 9.35 47.57 35.82
C GLU A 230 8.32 48.70 35.82
N ARG A 231 7.03 48.39 36.00
CA ARG A 231 5.97 49.41 36.14
C ARG A 231 6.18 50.30 37.36
N LYS A 232 6.51 49.71 38.52
CA LYS A 232 6.79 50.47 39.76
C LYS A 232 8.07 51.28 39.65
N GLU A 233 9.08 50.81 38.92
CA GLU A 233 10.29 51.57 38.63
C GLU A 233 10.01 52.74 37.69
N ALA A 234 9.24 52.52 36.62
CA ALA A 234 8.81 53.57 35.70
C ALA A 234 7.92 54.63 36.39
N GLU A 235 7.06 54.22 37.32
CA GLU A 235 6.27 55.14 38.17
C GLU A 235 7.18 55.98 39.08
N ARG A 236 8.13 55.35 39.78
CA ARG A 236 9.14 56.05 40.60
C ARG A 236 9.96 57.03 39.77
N ARG A 237 10.40 56.63 38.56
CA ARG A 237 11.15 57.47 37.64
C ARG A 237 10.33 58.67 37.15
N LYS A 238 9.05 58.47 36.83
CA LYS A 238 8.12 59.57 36.50
C LYS A 238 7.97 60.55 37.66
N LYS A 239 7.71 60.05 38.87
CA LYS A 239 7.57 60.88 40.07
C LYS A 239 8.85 61.61 40.46
N ALA A 240 10.02 61.03 40.17
CA ALA A 240 11.32 61.70 40.35
C ALA A 240 11.65 62.75 39.26
N MET A 241 10.86 62.81 38.17
CA MET A 241 10.97 63.80 37.10
C MET A 241 9.84 64.85 37.13
N GLU A 242 8.96 64.80 38.12
CA GLU A 242 7.89 65.79 38.33
C GLU A 242 8.50 67.09 38.89
N LYS A 243 8.41 68.17 38.11
CA LYS A 243 9.03 69.46 38.46
C LYS A 243 8.31 70.10 39.66
N PRO A 244 9.03 70.80 40.55
CA PRO A 244 8.40 71.50 41.67
C PRO A 244 7.40 72.56 41.16
N PRO A 245 6.19 72.67 41.74
CA PRO A 245 5.19 73.63 41.28
C PRO A 245 5.64 75.07 41.59
N ILE A 246 5.69 75.91 40.56
CA ILE A 246 6.00 77.35 40.69
C ILE A 246 4.83 78.03 41.40
N VAL A 247 5.09 78.63 42.57
CA VAL A 247 4.09 79.38 43.33
C VAL A 247 3.97 80.79 42.73
N LYS A 248 2.95 80.95 41.88
CA LYS A 248 2.60 82.22 41.23
C LYS A 248 1.88 83.14 42.23
N GLY A 249 2.32 84.40 42.29
CA GLY A 249 1.80 85.45 43.17
C GLY A 249 0.81 86.38 42.46
N PRO A 250 0.53 87.57 43.01
CA PRO A 250 -0.31 88.56 42.33
C PRO A 250 0.37 89.04 41.04
N SER A 251 -0.47 89.33 40.04
CA SER A 251 -0.04 89.89 38.75
C SER A 251 -0.33 91.39 38.69
N GLN A 252 0.56 92.15 38.06
CA GLN A 252 0.43 93.60 37.82
C GLN A 252 0.94 93.90 36.41
N ASP A 253 0.25 94.78 35.67
CA ASP A 253 0.62 95.22 34.30
C ASP A 253 1.03 94.09 33.34
N GLY A 254 0.31 92.97 33.42
CA GLY A 254 0.57 91.79 32.58
C GLY A 254 1.82 90.98 32.96
N ILE A 255 2.44 91.23 34.12
CA ILE A 255 3.54 90.44 34.69
C ILE A 255 3.06 89.72 35.94
N THR A 256 3.41 88.44 36.11
CA THR A 256 3.07 87.66 37.32
C THR A 256 4.29 87.49 38.22
N SER A 257 4.21 87.98 39.48
CA SER A 257 5.29 87.79 40.46
C SER A 257 5.40 86.31 40.88
N THR A 258 6.57 85.88 41.33
CA THR A 258 6.75 84.56 41.96
C THR A 258 7.50 84.70 43.27
N ARG A 259 7.56 83.63 44.07
CA ARG A 259 8.20 83.66 45.40
C ARG A 259 9.67 84.10 45.37
N GLU A 260 10.41 83.77 44.31
CA GLU A 260 11.84 84.06 44.19
C GLU A 260 12.15 85.39 43.47
N PHE A 261 11.17 86.04 42.83
CA PHE A 261 11.36 87.28 42.04
C PHE A 261 10.29 88.34 42.33
N ASP A 262 10.76 89.50 42.81
CA ASP A 262 9.95 90.70 43.09
C ASP A 262 9.54 91.42 41.79
N LEU A 263 8.34 92.02 41.78
CA LEU A 263 7.80 92.77 40.64
C LEU A 263 8.77 93.84 40.14
N LYS A 264 9.44 94.58 41.04
CA LYS A 264 10.42 95.63 40.66
C LYS A 264 11.59 95.06 39.85
N PHE A 265 12.02 93.84 40.18
CA PHE A 265 13.03 93.13 39.40
C PHE A 265 12.44 92.69 38.05
N LEU A 266 11.26 92.08 38.02
CA LEU A 266 10.63 91.63 36.77
C LEU A 266 10.35 92.78 35.78
N PHE A 267 9.96 93.97 36.25
CA PHE A 267 9.85 95.16 35.42
C PHE A 267 11.20 95.58 34.80
N SER A 268 12.24 95.79 35.63
CA SER A 268 13.58 96.13 35.09
C SER A 268 14.17 95.05 34.16
N GLN A 269 13.72 93.79 34.27
CA GLN A 269 14.10 92.73 33.33
C GLN A 269 13.29 92.77 32.04
N ARG A 270 11.98 93.07 32.08
CA ARG A 270 11.18 93.33 30.87
C ARG A 270 11.76 94.50 30.08
N ASP A 271 12.08 95.60 30.75
CA ASP A 271 12.52 96.82 30.09
C ASP A 271 13.92 96.62 29.46
N LEU A 272 14.83 95.90 30.13
CA LEU A 272 16.11 95.45 29.58
C LEU A 272 15.95 94.48 28.37
N LEU A 273 14.99 93.55 28.44
CA LEU A 273 14.68 92.64 27.31
C LEU A 273 14.18 93.42 26.09
N LEU A 274 13.33 94.43 26.28
CA LEU A 274 12.83 95.28 25.20
C LEU A 274 13.92 96.14 24.57
N GLU A 275 14.85 96.67 25.39
CA GLU A 275 16.03 97.41 24.91
C GLU A 275 16.95 96.50 24.07
N GLU A 276 17.24 95.29 24.55
CA GLU A 276 18.12 94.35 23.86
C GLU A 276 17.46 93.78 22.57
N ARG A 277 16.14 93.55 22.60
CA ARG A 277 15.35 93.20 21.41
C ARG A 277 15.50 94.27 20.32
N ALA A 278 15.41 95.55 20.68
CA ALA A 278 15.55 96.65 19.72
C ALA A 278 16.94 96.69 19.09
N LYS A 279 18.01 96.47 19.89
CA LYS A 279 19.40 96.37 19.39
C LYS A 279 19.57 95.19 18.43
N LEU A 280 19.15 93.99 18.84
CA LEU A 280 19.35 92.76 18.08
C LEU A 280 18.53 92.74 16.78
N VAL A 281 17.30 93.28 16.78
CA VAL A 281 16.53 93.48 15.54
C VAL A 281 17.26 94.46 14.61
N GLY A 282 17.75 95.59 15.12
CA GLY A 282 18.53 96.54 14.32
C GLY A 282 19.82 95.94 13.75
N GLN A 283 20.54 95.14 14.53
CA GLN A 283 21.73 94.42 14.09
C GLN A 283 21.41 93.35 13.04
N ALA A 284 20.35 92.55 13.23
CA ALA A 284 19.97 91.51 12.30
C ALA A 284 19.51 92.08 10.95
N THR A 285 18.74 93.17 10.94
CA THR A 285 18.36 93.88 9.72
C THR A 285 19.60 94.43 9.03
N ARG A 286 20.46 95.18 9.75
CA ARG A 286 21.70 95.75 9.18
C ARG A 286 22.61 94.68 8.55
N LEU A 287 22.83 93.56 9.24
CA LEU A 287 23.69 92.48 8.73
C LEU A 287 23.07 91.75 7.53
N GLU A 288 21.74 91.75 7.40
CA GLU A 288 21.06 91.23 6.20
C GLU A 288 21.12 92.24 5.04
N ASP A 289 20.99 93.54 5.32
CA ASP A 289 21.17 94.62 4.34
C ASP A 289 22.62 94.63 3.80
N GLU A 290 23.62 94.56 4.69
CA GLU A 290 25.05 94.44 4.33
C GLU A 290 25.31 93.17 3.49
N ALA A 291 24.77 92.02 3.91
CA ALA A 291 24.89 90.76 3.16
C ALA A 291 24.10 90.73 1.82
N ASN A 292 23.18 91.66 1.59
CA ASN A 292 22.50 91.84 0.31
C ASN A 292 23.22 92.84 -0.59
N GLN A 293 23.79 93.91 -0.03
CA GLN A 293 24.66 94.86 -0.77
C GLN A 293 25.87 94.16 -1.39
N LEU A 294 26.48 93.20 -0.69
CA LEU A 294 27.53 92.33 -1.24
C LEU A 294 27.10 91.50 -2.47
N ILE A 295 25.78 91.34 -2.72
CA ILE A 295 25.26 90.74 -3.97
C ILE A 295 25.14 91.81 -5.05
N GLU A 296 24.53 92.96 -4.72
CA GLU A 296 24.27 94.04 -5.67
C GLU A 296 25.58 94.60 -6.26
N ASP A 297 26.60 94.80 -5.42
CA ASP A 297 27.94 95.21 -5.85
C ASP A 297 28.64 94.14 -6.72
N ALA A 298 28.40 92.85 -6.44
CA ALA A 298 28.97 91.74 -7.20
C ALA A 298 28.24 91.45 -8.52
N GLU A 299 26.94 91.76 -8.62
CA GLU A 299 26.12 91.59 -9.83
C GLU A 299 26.26 92.79 -10.80
N MET A 300 26.60 93.99 -10.29
CA MET A 300 26.80 95.17 -11.13
C MET A 300 28.22 95.28 -11.76
N GLY A 301 29.15 94.39 -11.39
CA GLY A 301 30.49 94.30 -11.98
C GLY A 301 30.58 93.26 -13.11
N ASP A 302 30.98 93.69 -14.31
CA ASP A 302 31.39 92.76 -15.38
C ASP A 302 32.73 92.12 -15.01
N VAL A 303 32.67 91.01 -14.27
CA VAL A 303 33.84 90.25 -13.82
C VAL A 303 34.58 89.62 -15.01
N GLN A 304 35.52 90.38 -15.56
CA GLN A 304 36.59 89.90 -16.42
C GLN A 304 37.31 88.74 -15.72
N PHE A 305 36.98 87.51 -16.11
CA PHE A 305 37.69 86.29 -15.69
C PHE A 305 39.08 86.25 -16.34
N ASP A 306 40.01 87.02 -15.77
CA ASP A 306 41.46 86.84 -15.94
C ASP A 306 42.02 86.00 -14.77
N ASP A 307 43.20 85.41 -14.93
CA ASP A 307 43.74 84.35 -14.06
C ASP A 307 44.11 84.79 -12.61
N GLU A 308 43.82 86.03 -12.21
CA GLU A 308 44.00 86.58 -10.86
C GLU A 308 42.69 86.63 -10.03
N GLY A 309 41.61 86.03 -10.53
CA GLY A 309 40.25 86.05 -9.95
C GLY A 309 40.03 85.30 -8.62
N GLY A 310 40.71 85.69 -7.55
CA GLY A 310 40.53 85.14 -6.19
C GLY A 310 39.48 85.84 -5.31
N GLU A 311 39.14 87.10 -5.61
CA GLU A 311 38.36 87.97 -4.69
C GLU A 311 36.86 87.59 -4.58
N GLY A 312 36.32 86.90 -5.59
CA GLY A 312 34.92 86.44 -5.56
C GLY A 312 34.63 85.41 -4.46
N ASP A 313 35.60 84.56 -4.13
CA ASP A 313 35.47 83.54 -3.05
C ASP A 313 35.41 84.22 -1.68
N THR A 314 36.19 85.29 -1.47
CA THR A 314 36.16 86.05 -0.20
C THR A 314 34.83 86.77 0.00
N MET A 315 34.24 87.36 -1.05
CA MET A 315 32.93 88.03 -0.97
C MET A 315 31.81 87.04 -0.59
N VAL A 316 31.85 85.80 -1.09
CA VAL A 316 30.88 84.76 -0.72
C VAL A 316 31.05 84.37 0.76
N VAL A 317 32.28 84.19 1.24
CA VAL A 317 32.55 83.84 2.65
C VAL A 317 32.14 84.95 3.62
N GLU A 318 32.37 86.22 3.28
CA GLU A 318 31.93 87.35 4.10
C GLU A 318 30.40 87.45 4.14
N ARG A 319 29.73 87.27 3.00
CA ARG A 319 28.27 87.21 2.93
C ARG A 319 27.68 86.04 3.75
N GLU A 320 28.23 84.84 3.66
CA GLU A 320 27.77 83.69 4.46
C GLU A 320 27.96 83.92 5.98
N ARG A 321 29.07 84.58 6.35
CA ARG A 321 29.35 84.99 7.73
C ARG A 321 28.31 85.98 8.24
N ASP A 322 27.98 87.03 7.48
CA ASP A 322 27.06 88.07 7.96
C ASP A 322 25.59 87.61 7.95
N LEU A 323 25.18 86.76 7.00
CA LEU A 323 23.92 86.01 7.09
C LEU A 323 23.86 85.10 8.33
N THR A 324 24.97 84.43 8.66
CA THR A 324 25.06 83.57 9.86
C THR A 324 24.92 84.39 11.14
N LEU A 325 25.52 85.59 11.20
CA LEU A 325 25.40 86.51 12.33
C LEU A 325 23.99 87.11 12.44
N SER A 326 23.36 87.49 11.32
CA SER A 326 21.95 87.92 11.29
C SER A 326 21.00 86.81 11.78
N ALA A 327 21.20 85.57 11.33
CA ALA A 327 20.43 84.41 11.80
C ALA A 327 20.60 84.14 13.31
N GLN A 328 21.81 84.31 13.85
CA GLN A 328 22.06 84.20 15.29
C GLN A 328 21.35 85.32 16.08
N ALA A 329 21.39 86.56 15.58
CA ALA A 329 20.69 87.69 16.19
C ALA A 329 19.16 87.54 16.14
N ARG A 330 18.61 86.97 15.07
CA ARG A 330 17.18 86.60 14.99
C ARG A 330 16.81 85.52 16.02
N HIS A 331 17.63 84.48 16.16
CA HIS A 331 17.39 83.45 17.16
C HIS A 331 17.39 84.00 18.60
N THR A 332 18.28 84.94 18.95
CA THR A 332 18.22 85.59 20.28
C THR A 332 17.03 86.54 20.44
N VAL A 333 16.51 87.15 19.37
CA VAL A 333 15.22 87.87 19.41
C VAL A 333 14.06 86.92 19.71
N ASP A 334 14.02 85.73 19.10
CA ASP A 334 13.01 84.70 19.40
C ASP A 334 13.13 84.19 20.86
N GLU A 335 14.35 84.02 21.39
CA GLU A 335 14.58 83.70 22.80
C GLU A 335 14.09 84.83 23.74
N ILE A 336 14.26 86.10 23.35
CA ILE A 336 13.79 87.27 24.10
C ILE A 336 12.25 87.34 24.09
N ASP A 337 11.60 87.17 22.95
CA ASP A 337 10.13 87.17 22.88
C ASP A 337 9.52 85.97 23.63
N ALA A 338 10.19 84.81 23.60
CA ALA A 338 9.84 83.68 24.45
C ALA A 338 10.08 83.95 25.95
N ALA A 339 11.01 84.84 26.33
CA ALA A 339 11.22 85.26 27.71
C ALA A 339 10.17 86.30 28.18
N LEU A 340 9.78 87.23 27.30
CA LEU A 340 8.68 88.18 27.53
C LEU A 340 7.35 87.44 27.74
N ALA A 341 7.06 86.40 26.95
CA ALA A 341 5.90 85.54 27.16
C ALA A 341 5.91 84.83 28.54
N ARG A 342 7.09 84.45 29.04
CA ARG A 342 7.25 83.82 30.37
C ARG A 342 7.12 84.80 31.53
N LEU A 343 7.47 86.08 31.34
CA LEU A 343 7.18 87.15 32.30
C LEU A 343 5.66 87.31 32.50
N ALA A 344 4.90 87.24 31.41
CA ALA A 344 3.44 87.26 31.48
C ALA A 344 2.84 85.99 32.10
N ALA A 345 3.38 84.81 31.75
CA ALA A 345 2.94 83.53 32.32
C ALA A 345 3.31 83.32 33.80
N GLY A 346 4.24 84.11 34.37
CA GLY A 346 4.76 83.90 35.73
C GLY A 346 5.72 82.72 35.84
N GLU A 347 6.51 82.49 34.79
CA GLU A 347 7.47 81.37 34.66
C GLU A 347 8.88 81.85 34.30
N TYR A 348 9.08 83.17 34.19
CA TYR A 348 10.39 83.79 34.03
C TYR A 348 11.30 83.50 35.24
N GLY A 349 12.59 83.30 34.97
CA GLY A 349 13.58 83.04 36.01
C GLY A 349 13.58 81.62 36.58
N TYR A 350 12.86 80.65 35.99
CA TYR A 350 12.97 79.23 36.33
C TYR A 350 13.53 78.42 35.17
N SER A 351 14.37 77.42 35.47
CA SER A 351 14.96 76.53 34.47
C SER A 351 13.88 75.72 33.75
N GLN A 352 13.89 75.72 32.42
CA GLN A 352 13.03 74.83 31.63
C GLN A 352 13.38 73.35 31.82
N HIS A 353 14.60 73.02 32.23
CA HIS A 353 15.04 71.64 32.43
C HIS A 353 14.64 71.09 33.82
N SER A 354 15.08 71.74 34.90
CA SER A 354 14.84 71.25 36.29
C SER A 354 13.74 71.97 37.07
N GLY A 355 13.21 73.10 36.59
CA GLY A 355 12.25 73.92 37.35
C GLY A 355 12.87 74.66 38.55
N LYS A 356 14.21 74.63 38.73
CA LYS A 356 14.91 75.40 39.76
C LYS A 356 14.93 76.91 39.42
N PRO A 357 14.91 77.81 40.41
CA PRO A 357 15.09 79.24 40.19
C PRO A 357 16.52 79.55 39.70
N ILE A 358 16.61 80.44 38.70
CA ILE A 358 17.85 80.91 38.10
C ILE A 358 18.44 82.04 38.95
N PRO A 359 19.75 82.06 39.26
CA PRO A 359 20.38 83.13 40.02
C PRO A 359 20.13 84.51 39.40
N ARG A 360 19.69 85.49 40.21
CA ARG A 360 19.37 86.86 39.78
C ARG A 360 20.53 87.55 39.06
N GLU A 361 21.77 87.24 39.43
CA GLU A 361 23.00 87.77 38.80
C GLU A 361 23.15 87.29 37.34
N ARG A 362 22.80 86.02 37.06
CA ARG A 362 22.80 85.48 35.69
C ARG A 362 21.70 86.12 34.84
N LEU A 363 20.51 86.32 35.40
CA LEU A 363 19.41 87.01 34.70
C LEU A 363 19.78 88.47 34.38
N LYS A 364 20.46 89.20 35.29
CA LYS A 364 20.99 90.54 35.02
C LYS A 364 22.02 90.58 33.88
N ALA A 365 22.79 89.51 33.67
CA ALA A 365 23.82 89.43 32.64
C ALA A 365 23.32 88.90 31.29
N LEU A 366 22.33 88.00 31.30
CA LEU A 366 21.73 87.35 30.12
C LEU A 366 20.23 87.11 30.39
N PRO A 367 19.36 88.12 30.25
CA PRO A 367 17.96 88.03 30.73
C PRO A 367 17.11 87.01 29.97
N TRP A 368 17.45 86.63 28.74
CA TRP A 368 16.74 85.60 27.98
C TRP A 368 17.13 84.15 28.35
N THR A 369 18.06 83.94 29.31
CA THR A 369 18.53 82.61 29.69
C THR A 369 17.41 81.68 30.20
N THR A 370 17.31 80.50 29.59
CA THR A 370 16.26 79.51 29.86
C THR A 370 16.67 78.40 30.85
N GLU A 371 17.97 78.29 31.15
CA GLU A 371 18.58 77.19 31.92
C GLU A 371 19.59 77.68 32.97
N LEU A 372 19.90 76.83 33.95
CA LEU A 372 20.96 77.04 34.94
C LEU A 372 22.37 76.93 34.33
N VAL A 373 23.39 77.42 35.05
CA VAL A 373 24.81 77.24 34.66
C VAL A 373 25.17 75.76 34.56
N GLU A 374 24.81 74.98 35.59
CA GLU A 374 25.04 73.53 35.68
C GLU A 374 24.41 72.73 34.53
N GLU A 375 23.35 73.24 33.92
CA GLU A 375 22.58 72.56 32.87
C GLU A 375 23.17 72.88 31.50
N ARG A 376 23.36 74.17 31.21
CA ARG A 376 23.98 74.64 29.95
C ARG A 376 25.42 74.15 29.77
N VAL A 377 26.16 73.93 30.87
CA VAL A 377 27.50 73.29 30.86
C VAL A 377 27.40 71.76 30.96
N GLY A 378 26.34 71.24 31.59
CA GLY A 378 26.17 69.82 31.90
C GLY A 378 25.92 68.89 30.70
N GLY A 379 25.77 69.41 29.48
CA GLY A 379 25.59 68.63 28.26
C GLY A 379 26.73 67.64 27.95
N LEU A 380 27.92 67.85 28.51
CA LEU A 380 29.05 66.91 28.42
C LEU A 380 29.02 65.79 29.48
N GLY A 381 28.19 65.91 30.54
CA GLY A 381 28.37 65.15 31.79
C GLY A 381 27.20 64.26 32.25
N ARG A 382 26.10 64.14 31.49
CA ARG A 382 24.94 63.29 31.85
C ARG A 382 24.47 62.39 30.69
N ARG A 383 25.29 61.41 30.31
CA ARG A 383 24.92 60.25 29.49
C ARG A 383 25.42 58.97 30.15
#